data_AF-A0A518CYW5-F1
#
_entry.id   AF-A0A518CYW5-F1
#
_cell.length_a   1.000
_cell.length_b   1.000
_cell.length_c   1.000
_cell.angle_alpha   90.00
_cell.angle_beta   90.00
_cell.angle_gamma   90.00
#
_symmetry.space_group_name_H-M   'P 1'
#
loop_
_entity.id
_entity.type
_entity.pdbx_description
1 polymer ?
#
loop_
_entity_poly.entity_id
_entity_poly.type
_entity_poly.pdbx_seq_one_letter_code
_entity_poly.pdbx_strand_id
1 'polypeptide(L)'
;MAQVTAGARAPFVGLGALLTLRGVKRWILPPTLGATLVLAGLLFGLWTLFQEALAGDSEAVDLDLPGWLAWAEGTLEWLLDLPWLRTGGTLAFVLVAALTWWFAYAIVFEVLAGPFLSRMQARAEDHWLGGHGGTPEHPFETRGLGLLALAIGLGAGLWWVLPGGLAAAGLVLPVAVLWFALRPFRGWFGAFVRTEGRSGLQGLVVAAVALIGVVLFLPLHLVPFVGSYMAATAAGFFLALGTLDLALERRGWSLDGRFAFARRSLGALAAFGAVSGFLFGVPVIGPLLMLPSASLGGTWLVAKLDKSALAGEARGNDHRDPGALP
;
A
#
# COMPACT_ATOMS: atom_id res chain seq x y z
N MET A 1 9.82 -14.83 -25.52
CA MET A 1 9.60 -13.45 -26.01
C MET A 1 8.21 -12.90 -25.73
N ALA A 2 7.11 -13.54 -26.18
CA ALA A 2 5.75 -13.00 -25.98
C ALA A 2 5.37 -12.67 -24.51
N GLN A 3 5.79 -13.50 -23.55
CA GLN A 3 5.55 -13.27 -22.12
C GLN A 3 6.31 -12.05 -21.59
N VAL A 4 7.57 -11.88 -21.99
CA VAL A 4 8.42 -10.72 -21.62
C VAL A 4 7.80 -9.43 -22.15
N THR A 5 7.34 -9.44 -23.42
CA THR A 5 6.66 -8.28 -24.01
C THR A 5 5.34 -7.96 -23.32
N ALA A 6 4.60 -8.97 -22.84
CA ALA A 6 3.39 -8.74 -22.04
C ALA A 6 3.75 -8.10 -20.70
N GLY A 7 4.78 -8.62 -20.01
CA GLY A 7 5.30 -8.04 -18.77
C GLY A 7 5.68 -6.57 -18.91
N ALA A 8 6.48 -6.23 -19.93
CA ALA A 8 6.90 -4.85 -20.18
C ALA A 8 5.74 -3.89 -20.54
N ARG A 9 4.66 -4.40 -21.16
CA ARG A 9 3.48 -3.59 -21.53
C ARG A 9 2.49 -3.39 -20.39
N ALA A 10 2.45 -4.31 -19.43
CA ALA A 10 1.48 -4.29 -18.33
C ALA A 10 1.38 -2.96 -17.56
N PRO A 11 2.49 -2.26 -17.21
CA PRO A 11 2.44 -0.98 -16.49
C PRO A 11 1.68 0.09 -17.28
N PHE A 12 1.92 0.14 -18.59
CA PHE A 12 1.28 1.10 -19.50
C PHE A 12 -0.19 0.77 -19.76
N VAL A 13 -0.53 -0.53 -19.84
CA VAL A 13 -1.92 -0.97 -19.91
C VAL A 13 -2.67 -0.57 -18.64
N GLY A 14 -2.06 -0.78 -17.47
CA GLY A 14 -2.61 -0.36 -16.19
C GLY A 14 -2.80 1.15 -16.09
N LEU A 15 -1.81 1.93 -16.54
CA LEU A 15 -1.91 3.40 -16.62
C LEU A 15 -3.03 3.84 -17.58
N GLY A 16 -3.12 3.21 -18.75
CA GLY A 16 -4.19 3.45 -19.72
C GLY A 16 -5.58 3.16 -19.13
N ALA A 17 -5.72 2.04 -18.42
CA ALA A 17 -6.95 1.69 -17.72
C ALA A 17 -7.28 2.69 -16.60
N LEU A 18 -6.28 3.12 -15.82
CA LEU A 18 -6.47 4.15 -14.81
C LEU A 18 -7.01 5.46 -15.40
N LEU A 19 -6.52 5.84 -16.58
CA LEU A 19 -6.90 7.09 -17.23
C LEU A 19 -8.26 7.02 -17.93
N THR A 20 -8.61 5.87 -18.50
CA THR A 20 -9.79 5.69 -19.37
C THR A 20 -11.00 5.10 -18.64
N LEU A 21 -10.82 4.25 -17.63
CA LEU A 21 -11.93 3.60 -16.94
C LEU A 21 -12.70 4.61 -16.07
N ARG A 22 -13.99 4.78 -16.41
CA ARG A 22 -14.88 5.67 -15.68
C ARG A 22 -15.05 5.23 -14.23
N GLY A 23 -14.83 6.18 -13.32
CA GLY A 23 -14.99 5.96 -11.89
C GLY A 23 -13.85 5.22 -11.20
N VAL A 24 -12.74 4.91 -11.88
CA VAL A 24 -11.57 4.30 -11.23
C VAL A 24 -10.78 5.34 -10.42
N LYS A 25 -10.60 6.55 -10.95
CA LYS A 25 -9.83 7.64 -10.33
C LYS A 25 -10.33 8.04 -8.94
N ARG A 26 -11.65 7.93 -8.69
CA ARG A 26 -12.26 8.28 -7.39
C ARG A 26 -11.82 7.36 -6.25
N TRP A 27 -11.29 6.18 -6.55
CA TRP A 27 -10.83 5.22 -5.55
C TRP A 27 -9.40 5.53 -5.06
N ILE A 28 -8.62 6.32 -5.80
CA ILE A 28 -7.27 6.74 -5.37
C ILE A 28 -7.34 7.84 -4.30
N LEU A 29 -8.34 8.72 -4.41
CA LEU A 29 -8.41 9.91 -3.58
C LEU A 29 -8.52 9.59 -2.07
N PRO A 30 -9.42 8.69 -1.60
CA PRO A 30 -9.56 8.42 -0.18
C PRO A 30 -8.29 7.88 0.52
N PRO A 31 -7.58 6.84 0.02
CA PRO A 31 -6.37 6.36 0.69
C PRO A 31 -5.24 7.39 0.63
N THR A 32 -5.15 8.18 -0.45
CA THR A 32 -4.16 9.27 -0.56
C THR A 32 -4.43 10.35 0.48
N LEU A 33 -5.67 10.84 0.58
CA LEU A 33 -6.05 11.84 1.57
C LEU A 33 -5.90 11.30 3.00
N GLY A 34 -6.32 10.06 3.24
CA GLY A 34 -6.19 9.41 4.54
C GLY A 34 -4.73 9.30 4.99
N ALA A 35 -3.85 8.77 4.14
CA ALA A 35 -2.43 8.68 4.43
C ALA A 35 -1.80 10.05 4.65
N THR A 36 -2.17 11.03 3.81
CA THR A 36 -1.68 12.41 3.93
C THR A 36 -2.11 13.06 5.24
N LEU A 37 -3.36 12.89 5.68
CA LEU A 37 -3.89 13.47 6.92
C LEU A 37 -3.27 12.81 8.16
N VAL A 38 -3.21 11.47 8.20
CA VAL A 38 -2.59 10.71 9.29
C VAL A 38 -1.16 11.19 9.49
N LEU A 39 -0.43 11.27 8.38
CA LEU A 39 0.94 11.70 8.43
C LEU A 39 1.05 13.18 8.76
N ALA A 40 0.30 14.09 8.14
CA ALA A 40 0.34 15.52 8.47
C ALA A 40 0.24 15.76 9.99
N GLY A 41 -0.64 15.02 10.67
CA GLY A 41 -0.71 15.01 12.13
C GLY A 41 0.58 14.51 12.81
N LEU A 42 1.13 13.38 12.38
CA LEU A 42 2.39 12.83 12.92
C LEU A 42 3.60 13.76 12.73
N LEU A 43 3.78 14.38 11.55
CA LEU A 43 4.91 15.30 11.32
C LEU A 43 4.73 16.60 12.07
N PHE A 44 3.52 17.14 12.13
CA PHE A 44 3.23 18.31 12.96
C PHE A 44 3.67 18.05 14.41
N GLY A 45 3.36 16.87 14.93
CA GLY A 45 3.77 16.45 16.25
C GLY A 45 5.26 16.23 16.48
N LEU A 46 5.92 15.53 15.55
CA LEU A 46 7.37 15.37 15.60
C LEU A 46 8.07 16.73 15.52
N TRP A 47 7.51 17.66 14.75
CA TRP A 47 8.02 19.02 14.65
C TRP A 47 7.85 19.80 15.95
N THR A 48 6.71 19.70 16.64
CA THR A 48 6.53 20.37 17.94
C THR A 48 7.49 19.84 18.99
N LEU A 49 7.65 18.50 19.09
CA LEU A 49 8.61 17.88 20.00
C LEU A 49 10.04 18.32 19.71
N PHE A 50 10.40 18.43 18.42
CA PHE A 50 11.71 18.89 18.01
C PHE A 50 11.95 20.36 18.36
N GLN A 51 10.96 21.24 18.21
CA GLN A 51 11.08 22.65 18.60
C GLN A 51 11.21 22.82 20.11
N GLU A 52 10.48 22.02 20.91
CA GLU A 52 10.63 21.99 22.37
C GLU A 52 12.02 21.53 22.78
N ALA A 53 12.55 20.47 22.16
CA ALA A 53 13.90 19.98 22.40
C ALA A 53 14.99 21.00 22.02
N LEU A 54 14.77 21.82 20.99
CA LEU A 54 15.69 22.89 20.60
C LEU A 54 15.60 24.13 21.51
N ALA A 55 14.44 24.39 22.11
CA ALA A 55 14.20 25.55 22.97
C ALA A 55 14.63 25.32 24.43
N GLY A 56 14.68 24.06 24.88
CA GLY A 56 15.23 23.70 26.18
C GLY A 56 16.72 23.98 26.26
N ASP A 57 17.17 24.57 27.38
CA ASP A 57 18.59 24.54 27.73
C ASP A 57 19.03 23.08 27.79
N SER A 58 20.23 22.79 27.29
CA SER A 58 20.77 21.44 27.01
C SER A 58 20.85 20.44 28.18
N GLU A 59 20.24 20.74 29.32
CA GLU A 59 20.00 19.75 30.37
C GLU A 59 18.95 18.75 29.88
N ALA A 60 19.40 17.51 29.69
CA ALA A 60 18.66 16.30 29.31
C ALA A 60 17.15 16.50 29.05
N VAL A 61 16.75 16.46 27.79
CA VAL A 61 15.34 16.41 27.38
C VAL A 61 14.72 15.16 28.01
N ASP A 62 14.05 15.33 29.13
CA ASP A 62 13.32 14.25 29.80
C ASP A 62 12.03 14.00 29.01
N LEU A 63 12.10 13.05 28.06
CA LEU A 63 10.98 12.64 27.25
C LEU A 63 10.08 11.76 28.12
N ASP A 64 9.16 12.35 28.89
CA ASP A 64 8.14 11.61 29.66
C ASP A 64 7.12 10.97 28.70
N LEU A 65 7.54 9.91 28.00
CA LEU A 65 6.71 9.20 27.04
C LEU A 65 5.84 8.16 27.79
N PRO A 66 4.62 7.87 27.29
CA PRO A 66 3.79 6.83 27.87
C PRO A 66 4.54 5.48 27.85
N GLY A 67 4.45 4.68 28.91
CA GLY A 67 5.29 3.46 29.06
C GLY A 67 5.25 2.42 27.92
N TRP A 68 4.26 2.42 27.03
CA TRP A 68 4.26 1.58 25.82
C TRP A 68 5.19 2.10 24.70
N LEU A 69 5.64 3.34 24.81
CA LEU A 69 6.65 4.02 23.99
C LEU A 69 8.01 4.14 24.70
N ALA A 70 8.21 3.56 25.88
CA ALA A 70 9.49 3.60 26.59
C ALA A 70 10.66 3.03 25.75
N TRP A 71 10.37 2.11 24.82
CA TRP A 71 11.38 1.61 23.87
C TRP A 71 11.87 2.70 22.90
N ALA A 72 11.03 3.70 22.61
CA ALA A 72 11.34 4.81 21.72
C ALA A 72 12.19 5.88 22.43
N GLU A 73 12.08 6.04 23.76
CA GLU A 73 12.92 6.96 24.56
C GLU A 73 14.40 6.67 24.29
N GLY A 74 14.87 5.45 24.55
CA GLY A 74 16.28 5.11 24.33
C GLY A 74 16.72 5.22 22.86
N THR A 75 15.80 5.06 21.90
CA THR A 75 16.10 5.25 20.47
C THR A 75 16.25 6.73 20.13
N LEU A 76 15.38 7.58 20.70
CA LEU A 76 15.41 9.03 20.53
C LEU A 76 16.62 9.64 21.23
N GLU A 77 16.92 9.23 22.46
CA GLU A 77 18.14 9.61 23.18
C GLU A 77 19.38 9.25 22.37
N TRP A 78 19.49 8.01 21.90
CA TRP A 78 20.60 7.58 21.06
C TRP A 78 20.74 8.42 19.79
N LEU A 79 19.63 8.73 19.12
CA LEU A 79 19.61 9.60 17.94
C LEU A 79 20.08 11.03 18.29
N LEU A 80 19.56 11.62 19.36
CA LEU A 80 19.91 12.97 19.83
C LEU A 80 21.36 13.08 20.31
N ASP A 81 21.95 11.97 20.75
CA ASP A 81 23.36 11.88 21.13
C ASP A 81 24.33 11.78 19.95
N LEU A 82 23.84 11.60 18.72
CA LEU A 82 24.72 11.54 17.56
C LEU A 82 25.38 12.91 17.31
N PRO A 83 26.72 13.01 17.29
CA PRO A 83 27.42 14.30 17.27
C PRO A 83 27.15 15.14 16.01
N TRP A 84 26.77 14.50 14.90
CA TRP A 84 26.35 15.18 13.67
C TRP A 84 24.92 15.74 13.74
N LEU A 85 24.05 15.19 14.59
CA LEU A 85 22.77 15.79 14.96
C LEU A 85 22.95 16.96 15.95
N ARG A 86 24.07 17.06 16.66
CA ARG A 86 24.39 18.26 17.47
C ARG A 86 25.05 19.37 16.66
N THR A 87 25.88 19.03 15.66
CA THR A 87 26.63 20.01 14.85
C THR A 87 25.94 20.43 13.54
N GLY A 88 25.09 19.57 12.97
CA GLY A 88 24.27 19.84 11.78
C GLY A 88 22.76 19.75 12.03
N GLY A 89 22.35 19.89 13.30
CA GLY A 89 21.13 19.28 13.86
C GLY A 89 19.83 19.48 13.12
N THR A 90 19.54 20.70 12.66
CA THR A 90 18.30 20.94 11.92
C THR A 90 18.28 20.21 10.58
N LEU A 91 19.39 20.22 9.82
CA LEU A 91 19.44 19.56 8.51
C LEU A 91 19.40 18.03 8.65
N ALA A 92 20.19 17.50 9.58
CA ALA A 92 20.22 16.08 9.90
C ALA A 92 18.85 15.56 10.36
N PHE A 93 18.19 16.29 11.28
CA PHE A 93 16.84 15.99 11.73
C PHE A 93 15.84 16.04 10.58
N VAL A 94 15.85 17.11 9.77
CA VAL A 94 14.94 17.24 8.62
C VAL A 94 15.12 16.09 7.63
N LEU A 95 16.36 15.66 7.38
CA LEU A 95 16.63 14.53 6.48
C LEU A 95 16.09 13.20 7.05
N VAL A 96 16.40 12.89 8.32
CA VAL A 96 15.92 11.66 8.97
C VAL A 96 14.40 11.68 9.08
N ALA A 97 13.81 12.79 9.48
CA ALA A 97 12.37 12.98 9.55
C ALA A 97 11.73 12.81 8.16
N ALA A 98 12.31 13.37 7.09
CA ALA A 98 11.81 13.21 5.73
C ALA A 98 11.90 11.75 5.22
N LEU A 99 12.95 11.01 5.56
CA LEU A 99 13.10 9.60 5.20
C LEU A 99 12.11 8.72 5.97
N THR A 100 12.02 8.91 7.29
CA THR A 100 11.05 8.21 8.14
C THR A 100 9.63 8.51 7.70
N TRP A 101 9.35 9.78 7.37
CA TRP A 101 8.09 10.23 6.80
C TRP A 101 7.73 9.51 5.51
N TRP A 102 8.67 9.48 4.56
CA TRP A 102 8.49 8.80 3.29
C TRP A 102 8.13 7.33 3.52
N PHE A 103 8.89 6.65 4.38
CA PHE A 103 8.69 5.23 4.66
C PHE A 103 7.35 4.97 5.36
N ALA A 104 7.01 5.76 6.38
CA ALA A 104 5.72 5.70 7.05
C ALA A 104 4.56 5.98 6.09
N TYR A 105 4.73 6.88 5.11
CA TYR A 105 3.73 7.17 4.08
C TYR A 105 3.46 5.96 3.23
N ALA A 106 4.50 5.29 2.74
CA ALA A 106 4.32 4.09 1.93
C ALA A 106 3.51 3.03 2.69
N ILE A 107 3.85 2.76 3.97
CA ILE A 107 3.16 1.75 4.80
C ILE A 107 1.71 2.14 5.05
N VAL A 108 1.46 3.35 5.55
CA VAL A 108 0.10 3.82 5.86
C VAL A 108 -0.75 3.86 4.59
N PHE A 109 -0.19 4.36 3.48
CA PHE A 109 -0.86 4.37 2.20
C PHE A 109 -1.20 2.96 1.74
N GLU A 110 -0.27 2.00 1.79
CA GLU A 110 -0.50 0.62 1.36
C GLU A 110 -1.64 -0.04 2.15
N VAL A 111 -1.62 0.10 3.48
CA VAL A 111 -2.69 -0.41 4.37
C VAL A 111 -4.04 0.21 4.03
N LEU A 112 -4.08 1.53 3.79
CA LEU A 112 -5.32 2.21 3.44
C LEU A 112 -5.77 1.91 2.01
N ALA A 113 -4.85 1.67 1.08
CA ALA A 113 -5.12 1.53 -0.34
C ALA A 113 -5.59 0.14 -0.74
N GLY A 114 -5.19 -0.94 -0.04
CA GLY A 114 -5.55 -2.33 -0.37
C GLY A 114 -7.02 -2.54 -0.79
N PRO A 115 -8.00 -2.10 0.01
CA PRO A 115 -9.43 -2.26 -0.30
C PRO A 115 -9.86 -1.50 -1.57
N PHE A 116 -9.26 -0.32 -1.78
CA PHE A 116 -9.55 0.51 -2.95
C PHE A 116 -8.93 -0.09 -4.21
N LEU A 117 -7.69 -0.59 -4.12
CA LEU A 117 -7.00 -1.26 -5.21
C LEU A 117 -7.75 -2.53 -5.63
N SER A 118 -8.25 -3.32 -4.68
CA SER A 118 -9.07 -4.50 -4.96
C SER A 118 -10.29 -4.16 -5.83
N ARG A 119 -10.99 -3.06 -5.52
CA ARG A 119 -12.12 -2.57 -6.32
C ARG A 119 -11.72 -2.06 -7.70
N MET A 120 -10.59 -1.36 -7.79
CA MET A 120 -10.04 -0.89 -9.06
C MET A 120 -9.73 -2.09 -9.97
N GLN A 121 -9.09 -3.11 -9.42
CA GLN A 121 -8.77 -4.35 -10.12
C GLN A 121 -10.03 -5.10 -10.56
N ALA A 122 -11.04 -5.21 -9.69
CA ALA A 122 -12.31 -5.86 -10.03
C ALA A 122 -12.98 -5.20 -11.23
N ARG A 123 -13.07 -3.86 -11.20
CA ARG A 123 -13.68 -3.10 -12.29
C ARG A 123 -12.88 -3.19 -13.60
N ALA A 124 -11.56 -3.27 -13.50
CA ALA A 124 -10.70 -3.46 -14.67
C ALA A 124 -10.83 -4.88 -15.26
N GLU A 125 -10.93 -5.90 -14.41
CA GLU A 125 -11.22 -7.28 -14.84
C GLU A 125 -12.58 -7.39 -15.53
N ASP A 126 -13.64 -6.81 -14.94
CA ASP A 126 -14.96 -6.80 -15.57
C ASP A 126 -14.93 -6.15 -16.96
N HIS A 127 -14.15 -5.07 -17.10
CA HIS A 127 -13.97 -4.41 -18.39
C HIS A 127 -13.21 -5.27 -19.41
N TRP A 128 -12.17 -6.00 -18.99
CA TRP A 128 -11.35 -6.81 -19.90
C TRP A 128 -11.96 -8.17 -20.23
N LEU A 129 -12.70 -8.76 -19.30
CA LEU A 129 -13.19 -10.14 -19.38
C LEU A 129 -14.70 -10.24 -19.66
N GLY A 130 -15.43 -9.12 -19.70
CA GLY A 130 -16.84 -9.11 -20.10
C GLY A 130 -17.84 -9.41 -18.97
N GLY A 131 -17.41 -9.30 -17.71
CA GLY A 131 -18.27 -9.34 -16.52
C GLY A 131 -18.55 -10.76 -15.98
N HIS A 132 -18.69 -10.84 -14.65
CA HIS A 132 -18.88 -12.00 -13.74
C HIS A 132 -17.68 -12.27 -12.80
N GLY A 133 -16.80 -11.28 -12.57
CA GLY A 133 -15.88 -11.29 -11.43
C GLY A 133 -16.59 -10.90 -10.13
N GLY A 134 -17.65 -11.63 -9.75
CA GLY A 134 -18.54 -11.31 -8.65
C GLY A 134 -17.82 -11.14 -7.31
N THR A 135 -17.60 -9.89 -6.92
CA THR A 135 -17.65 -9.51 -5.51
C THR A 135 -18.84 -8.57 -5.35
N PRO A 136 -19.82 -8.89 -4.49
CA PRO A 136 -20.96 -8.01 -4.22
C PRO A 136 -20.46 -6.60 -3.94
N GLU A 137 -21.01 -5.61 -4.63
CA GLU A 137 -20.77 -4.21 -4.27
C GLU A 137 -21.30 -4.01 -2.84
N HIS A 138 -20.41 -3.86 -1.85
CA HIS A 138 -20.81 -3.37 -0.55
C HIS A 138 -20.83 -1.83 -0.61
N PRO A 139 -22.01 -1.17 -0.67
CA PRO A 139 -22.10 0.29 -0.78
C PRO A 139 -21.47 1.05 0.40
N PHE A 140 -21.26 0.37 1.54
CA PHE A 140 -20.69 0.94 2.75
C PHE A 140 -19.16 1.07 2.77
N GLU A 141 -18.43 0.32 1.95
CA GLU A 141 -16.94 0.26 2.00
C GLU A 141 -16.28 1.61 1.71
N THR A 142 -16.75 2.37 0.71
CA THR A 142 -16.13 3.67 0.36
C THR A 142 -16.36 4.75 1.40
N ARG A 143 -17.60 4.83 1.92
CA ARG A 143 -17.96 5.84 2.92
C ARG A 143 -17.38 5.49 4.28
N GLY A 144 -17.38 4.21 4.65
CA GLY A 144 -16.79 3.72 5.90
C GLY A 144 -15.29 3.99 5.98
N LEU A 145 -14.53 3.68 4.93
CA LEU A 145 -13.08 3.94 4.90
C LEU A 145 -12.77 5.45 4.89
N GLY A 146 -13.52 6.25 4.14
CA GLY A 146 -13.33 7.70 4.15
C GLY A 146 -13.63 8.33 5.51
N LEU A 147 -14.70 7.86 6.18
CA LEU A 147 -15.05 8.30 7.54
C LEU A 147 -14.01 7.84 8.56
N LEU A 148 -13.50 6.62 8.46
CA LEU A 148 -12.45 6.10 9.34
C LEU A 148 -11.15 6.90 9.16
N ALA A 149 -10.71 7.13 7.92
CA ALA A 149 -9.53 7.92 7.63
C ALA A 149 -9.67 9.37 8.14
N LEU A 150 -10.85 9.98 7.96
CA LEU A 150 -11.15 11.30 8.50
C LEU A 150 -11.12 11.30 10.04
N ALA A 151 -11.70 10.30 10.68
CA ALA A 151 -11.73 10.15 12.13
C ALA A 151 -10.32 9.98 12.72
N ILE A 152 -9.48 9.14 12.11
CA ILE A 152 -8.08 8.95 12.51
C ILE A 152 -7.30 10.24 12.27
N GLY A 153 -7.46 10.89 11.11
CA GLY A 153 -6.77 12.14 10.80
C GLY A 153 -7.15 13.28 11.75
N LEU A 154 -8.44 13.44 12.05
CA LEU A 154 -8.91 14.40 13.06
C LEU A 154 -8.38 14.05 14.45
N GLY A 155 -8.37 12.77 14.80
CA GLY A 155 -7.84 12.33 16.09
C GLY A 155 -6.34 12.56 16.24
N ALA A 156 -5.57 12.30 15.19
CA ALA A 156 -4.15 12.60 15.14
C ALA A 156 -3.90 14.11 15.24
N GLY A 157 -4.71 14.95 14.59
CA GLY A 157 -4.60 16.41 14.72
C GLY A 157 -4.96 16.91 16.13
N LEU A 158 -6.07 16.41 16.70
CA LEU A 158 -6.51 16.76 18.05
C LEU A 158 -5.53 16.30 19.12
N TRP A 159 -4.81 15.19 18.88
CA TRP A 159 -3.78 14.70 19.80
C TRP A 159 -2.72 15.75 20.10
N TRP A 160 -2.38 16.59 19.12
CA TRP A 160 -1.34 17.62 19.26
C TRP A 160 -1.84 18.97 19.76
N VAL A 161 -3.15 19.21 19.70
CA VAL A 161 -3.75 20.48 20.15
C VAL A 161 -4.24 20.38 21.59
N LEU A 162 -4.63 19.18 22.03
CA LEU A 162 -5.23 18.96 23.34
C LEU A 162 -4.20 18.42 24.35
N PRO A 163 -4.18 18.92 25.59
CA PRO A 163 -3.25 18.46 26.61
C PRO A 163 -3.64 17.08 27.17
N GLY A 164 -2.63 16.21 27.37
CA GLY A 164 -2.73 14.98 28.16
C GLY A 164 -3.83 14.01 27.71
N GLY A 165 -4.63 13.51 28.66
CA GLY A 165 -5.70 12.53 28.39
C GLY A 165 -6.78 12.99 27.39
N LEU A 166 -6.90 14.29 27.13
CA LEU A 166 -7.81 14.83 26.10
C LEU A 166 -7.32 14.55 24.69
N ALA A 167 -6.00 14.42 24.48
CA ALA A 167 -5.40 13.97 23.23
C ALA A 167 -5.84 12.54 22.87
N ALA A 168 -5.80 11.65 23.87
CA ALA A 168 -6.27 10.27 23.73
C ALA A 168 -7.77 10.20 23.45
N ALA A 169 -8.57 11.06 24.09
CA ALA A 169 -9.97 11.22 23.75
C ALA A 169 -10.16 11.71 22.29
N GLY A 170 -9.30 12.60 21.80
CA GLY A 170 -9.30 13.06 20.41
C GLY A 170 -9.18 11.94 19.39
N LEU A 171 -8.40 10.90 19.68
CA LEU A 171 -8.21 9.74 18.78
C LEU A 171 -9.26 8.65 18.98
N VAL A 172 -9.67 8.40 20.23
CA VAL A 172 -10.63 7.34 20.56
C VAL A 172 -12.07 7.77 20.27
N LEU A 173 -12.44 9.03 20.53
CA LEU A 173 -13.82 9.50 20.43
C LEU A 173 -14.38 9.46 19.00
N PRO A 174 -13.66 9.89 17.94
CA PRO A 174 -14.17 9.79 16.56
C PRO A 174 -14.39 8.35 16.12
N VAL A 175 -13.45 7.46 16.49
CA VAL A 175 -13.56 6.02 16.21
C VAL A 175 -14.70 5.40 17.01
N ALA A 176 -14.86 5.76 18.28
CA ALA A 176 -15.95 5.31 19.13
C ALA A 176 -17.31 5.82 18.63
N VAL A 177 -17.40 7.08 18.19
CA VAL A 177 -18.62 7.64 17.59
C VAL A 177 -18.97 6.89 16.31
N LEU A 178 -18.01 6.63 15.42
CA LEU A 178 -18.24 5.81 14.23
C LEU A 178 -18.69 4.38 14.62
N TRP A 179 -18.04 3.79 15.62
CA TRP A 179 -18.36 2.45 16.10
C TRP A 179 -19.77 2.37 16.69
N PHE A 180 -20.14 3.27 17.60
CA PHE A 180 -21.40 3.19 18.33
C PHE A 180 -22.58 3.82 17.57
N ALA A 181 -22.36 4.89 16.81
CA ALA A 181 -23.43 5.59 16.09
C ALA A 181 -23.79 4.91 14.76
N LEU A 182 -22.85 4.20 14.11
CA LEU A 182 -23.09 3.58 12.81
C LEU A 182 -23.09 2.05 12.94
N ARG A 183 -24.26 1.46 13.25
CA ARG A 183 -24.46 -0.01 13.18
C ARG A 183 -23.91 -0.65 11.88
N PRO A 184 -24.09 -0.04 10.70
CA PRO A 184 -23.52 -0.56 9.46
C PRO A 184 -21.98 -0.56 9.46
N PHE A 185 -21.35 0.40 10.13
CA PHE A 185 -19.89 0.48 10.23
C PHE A 185 -19.32 -0.67 11.06
N ARG A 186 -19.98 -1.10 12.13
CA ARG A 186 -19.54 -2.26 12.94
C ARG A 186 -19.57 -3.56 12.14
N GLY A 187 -20.68 -3.79 11.42
CA GLY A 187 -20.82 -4.97 10.56
C GLY A 187 -19.77 -4.97 9.45
N TRP A 188 -19.57 -3.82 8.82
CA TRP A 188 -18.54 -3.61 7.82
C TRP A 188 -17.13 -3.82 8.38
N PHE A 189 -16.77 -3.17 9.50
CA PHE A 189 -15.43 -3.29 10.10
C PHE A 189 -15.16 -4.71 10.59
N GLY A 190 -16.15 -5.40 11.14
CA GLY A 190 -16.01 -6.80 11.53
C GLY A 190 -15.81 -7.72 10.31
N ALA A 191 -16.50 -7.47 9.20
CA ALA A 191 -16.26 -8.19 7.95
C ALA A 191 -14.87 -7.87 7.40
N PHE A 192 -14.51 -6.59 7.32
CA PHE A 192 -13.22 -6.07 6.92
C PHE A 192 -12.08 -6.71 7.71
N VAL A 193 -12.09 -6.66 9.04
CA VAL A 193 -11.04 -7.25 9.88
C VAL A 193 -10.94 -8.77 9.67
N ARG A 194 -12.05 -9.47 9.42
CA ARG A 194 -12.01 -10.92 9.15
C ARG A 194 -11.46 -11.25 7.77
N THR A 195 -11.87 -10.50 6.74
CA THR A 195 -11.43 -10.73 5.35
C THR A 195 -10.00 -10.23 5.18
N GLU A 196 -9.77 -8.95 5.49
CA GLU A 196 -8.48 -8.27 5.37
C GLU A 196 -7.49 -8.69 6.46
N GLY A 197 -7.93 -9.22 7.60
CA GLY A 197 -6.99 -9.72 8.60
C GLY A 197 -6.20 -10.94 8.09
N ARG A 198 -6.87 -11.83 7.35
CA ARG A 198 -6.21 -12.99 6.73
C ARG A 198 -5.36 -12.57 5.53
N SER A 199 -5.89 -11.70 4.67
CA SER A 199 -5.16 -11.11 3.54
C SER A 199 -3.95 -10.31 4.03
N GLY A 200 -4.10 -9.59 5.13
CA GLY A 200 -3.05 -8.78 5.75
C GLY A 200 -1.91 -9.62 6.32
N LEU A 201 -2.19 -10.78 6.91
CA LEU A 201 -1.13 -11.73 7.31
C LEU A 201 -0.35 -12.26 6.10
N GLN A 202 -1.03 -12.54 4.98
CA GLN A 202 -0.35 -12.95 3.75
C GLN A 202 0.45 -11.80 3.13
N GLY A 203 -0.12 -10.60 3.12
CA GLY A 203 0.54 -9.36 2.70
C GLY A 203 1.79 -9.09 3.54
N LEU A 204 1.77 -9.38 4.84
CA LEU A 204 2.94 -9.24 5.72
C LEU A 204 4.07 -10.22 5.33
N VAL A 205 3.74 -11.44 4.91
CA VAL A 205 4.75 -12.38 4.39
C VAL A 205 5.35 -11.88 3.09
N VAL A 206 4.52 -11.40 2.15
CA VAL A 206 4.99 -10.84 0.88
C VAL A 206 5.85 -9.59 1.11
N ALA A 207 5.43 -8.70 2.02
CA ALA A 207 6.17 -7.52 2.42
C ALA A 207 7.51 -7.89 3.08
N ALA A 208 7.54 -8.91 3.94
CA ALA A 208 8.78 -9.41 4.54
C ALA A 208 9.75 -9.97 3.48
N VAL A 209 9.23 -10.74 2.51
CA VAL A 209 10.04 -11.23 1.38
C VAL A 209 10.58 -10.09 0.54
N ALA A 210 9.74 -9.08 0.25
CA ALA A 210 10.15 -7.87 -0.46
C ALA A 210 11.22 -7.09 0.30
N LEU A 211 11.06 -6.92 1.61
CA LEU A 211 12.02 -6.24 2.48
C LEU A 211 13.35 -6.96 2.51
N ILE A 212 13.36 -8.27 2.78
CA ILE A 212 14.56 -9.11 2.75
C ILE A 212 15.23 -8.98 1.38
N GLY A 213 14.45 -9.06 0.31
CA GLY A 213 14.90 -8.85 -1.06
C GLY A 213 15.60 -7.50 -1.26
N VAL A 214 14.95 -6.40 -0.92
CA VAL A 214 15.52 -5.05 -1.06
C VAL A 214 16.81 -4.91 -0.23
N VAL A 215 16.83 -5.41 1.00
CA VAL A 215 18.01 -5.37 1.88
C VAL A 215 19.18 -6.16 1.26
N LEU A 216 18.92 -7.33 0.69
CA LEU A 216 19.96 -8.13 0.01
C LEU A 216 20.53 -7.44 -1.24
N PHE A 217 19.75 -6.55 -1.88
CA PHE A 217 20.16 -5.81 -3.06
C PHE A 217 20.77 -4.43 -2.73
N LEU A 218 20.75 -4.00 -1.47
CA LEU A 218 21.35 -2.74 -1.02
C LEU A 218 22.84 -2.60 -1.40
N PRO A 219 23.68 -3.65 -1.28
CA PRO A 219 25.08 -3.59 -1.71
C PRO A 219 25.28 -3.27 -3.20
N LEU A 220 24.26 -3.47 -4.06
CA LEU A 220 24.38 -3.10 -5.47
C LEU A 220 24.58 -1.61 -5.65
N HIS A 221 24.09 -0.75 -4.76
CA HIS A 221 24.32 0.69 -4.82
C HIS A 221 25.81 1.08 -4.69
N LEU A 222 26.67 0.16 -4.26
CA LEU A 222 28.13 0.36 -4.24
C LEU A 222 28.75 0.29 -5.65
N VAL A 223 28.04 -0.28 -6.63
CA VAL A 223 28.48 -0.35 -8.03
C VAL A 223 27.97 0.89 -8.77
N PRO A 224 28.85 1.83 -9.17
CA PRO A 224 28.42 3.07 -9.81
C PRO A 224 27.71 2.79 -11.13
N PHE A 225 26.70 3.62 -11.44
CA PHE A 225 25.79 3.50 -12.58
C PHE A 225 24.94 2.22 -12.55
N VAL A 226 25.54 1.04 -12.76
CA VAL A 226 24.86 -0.25 -12.92
C VAL A 226 24.05 -0.64 -11.68
N GLY A 227 24.60 -0.37 -10.50
CA GLY A 227 24.01 -0.69 -9.21
C GLY A 227 22.59 -0.17 -9.05
N SER A 228 22.40 1.12 -9.33
CA SER A 228 21.09 1.78 -9.21
C SER A 228 20.05 1.23 -10.18
N TYR A 229 20.45 0.87 -11.42
CA TYR A 229 19.54 0.25 -12.39
C TYR A 229 19.11 -1.16 -11.95
N MET A 230 20.06 -1.95 -11.42
CA MET A 230 19.77 -3.28 -10.92
C MET A 230 18.92 -3.23 -9.65
N ALA A 231 19.21 -2.32 -8.72
CA ALA A 231 18.42 -2.09 -7.52
C ALA A 231 16.99 -1.64 -7.85
N ALA A 232 16.83 -0.70 -8.80
CA ALA A 232 15.50 -0.27 -9.27
C ALA A 232 14.72 -1.42 -9.91
N THR A 233 15.39 -2.27 -10.68
CA THR A 233 14.79 -3.47 -11.29
C THR A 233 14.36 -4.49 -10.22
N ALA A 234 15.20 -4.72 -9.22
CA ALA A 234 14.89 -5.63 -8.12
C ALA A 234 13.73 -5.11 -7.26
N ALA A 235 13.76 -3.83 -6.88
CA ALA A 235 12.67 -3.18 -6.16
C ALA A 235 11.35 -3.27 -6.96
N GLY A 236 11.42 -2.98 -8.27
CA GLY A 236 10.29 -3.13 -9.16
C GLY A 236 9.78 -4.57 -9.28
N PHE A 237 10.66 -5.57 -9.24
CA PHE A 237 10.27 -6.99 -9.21
C PHE A 237 9.53 -7.37 -7.92
N PHE A 238 10.00 -6.90 -6.76
CA PHE A 238 9.29 -7.15 -5.49
C PHE A 238 7.94 -6.42 -5.42
N LEU A 239 7.89 -5.18 -5.92
CA LEU A 239 6.64 -4.46 -6.12
C LEU A 239 5.68 -5.23 -7.05
N ALA A 240 6.20 -5.79 -8.14
CA ALA A 240 5.42 -6.61 -9.05
C ALA A 240 4.76 -7.79 -8.30
N LEU A 241 5.53 -8.51 -7.47
CA LEU A 241 4.99 -9.60 -6.65
C LEU A 241 3.83 -9.12 -5.76
N GLY A 242 3.98 -7.99 -5.06
CA GLY A 242 2.92 -7.43 -4.22
C GLY A 242 1.65 -7.08 -5.01
N THR A 243 1.80 -6.44 -6.16
CA THR A 243 0.65 -6.06 -7.00
C THR A 243 -0.08 -7.26 -7.64
N LEU A 244 0.65 -8.33 -7.93
CA LEU A 244 0.11 -9.58 -8.46
C LEU A 244 -0.59 -10.41 -7.39
N ASP A 245 -0.07 -10.37 -6.16
CA ASP A 245 -0.62 -11.11 -5.03
C ASP A 245 -2.10 -10.78 -4.82
N LEU A 246 -2.45 -9.49 -4.86
CA LEU A 246 -3.84 -9.04 -4.75
C LEU A 246 -4.74 -9.61 -5.87
N ALA A 247 -4.25 -9.65 -7.10
CA ALA A 247 -5.00 -10.19 -8.24
C ALA A 247 -5.18 -11.71 -8.14
N LEU A 248 -4.17 -12.43 -7.68
CA LEU A 248 -4.20 -13.88 -7.49
C LEU A 248 -5.04 -14.28 -6.27
N GLU A 249 -4.98 -13.50 -5.19
CA GLU A 249 -5.80 -13.68 -4.00
C GLU A 249 -7.29 -13.52 -4.30
N ARG A 250 -7.67 -12.50 -5.07
CA ARG A 250 -9.05 -12.30 -5.52
C ARG A 250 -9.59 -13.46 -6.35
N ARG A 251 -8.71 -14.22 -7.00
CA ARG A 251 -9.05 -15.44 -7.75
C ARG A 251 -9.05 -16.70 -6.88
N GLY A 252 -8.82 -16.57 -5.57
CA GLY A 252 -8.80 -17.68 -4.62
C GLY A 252 -7.55 -18.56 -4.68
N TRP A 253 -6.44 -18.07 -5.24
CA TRP A 253 -5.24 -18.88 -5.38
C TRP A 253 -4.55 -19.08 -4.03
N SER A 254 -4.17 -20.33 -3.74
CA SER A 254 -3.33 -20.67 -2.59
C SER A 254 -1.92 -20.10 -2.75
N LEU A 255 -1.19 -19.90 -1.64
CA LEU A 255 0.19 -19.40 -1.66
C LEU A 255 1.09 -20.23 -2.58
N ASP A 256 0.96 -21.56 -2.55
CA ASP A 256 1.71 -22.46 -3.44
C ASP A 256 1.39 -22.21 -4.92
N GLY A 257 0.11 -21.99 -5.24
CA GLY A 257 -0.31 -21.61 -6.59
C GLY A 257 0.28 -20.28 -7.04
N ARG A 258 0.38 -19.29 -6.13
CA ARG A 258 0.99 -17.98 -6.40
C ARG A 258 2.50 -18.11 -6.66
N PHE A 259 3.21 -18.88 -5.84
CA PHE A 259 4.65 -19.15 -6.06
C PHE A 259 4.90 -19.94 -7.35
N ALA A 260 4.09 -20.96 -7.64
CA ALA A 260 4.19 -21.71 -8.88
C ALA A 260 3.94 -20.82 -10.10
N PHE A 261 2.95 -19.92 -10.03
CA PHE A 261 2.71 -18.91 -11.07
C PHE A 261 3.91 -17.99 -11.26
N ALA A 262 4.45 -17.45 -10.18
CA ALA A 262 5.58 -16.53 -10.22
C ALA A 262 6.81 -17.20 -10.85
N ARG A 263 7.12 -18.44 -10.44
CA ARG A 263 8.21 -19.25 -11.01
C ARG A 263 8.03 -19.52 -12.50
N ARG A 264 6.82 -19.89 -12.93
CA ARG A 264 6.52 -20.15 -14.35
C ARG A 264 6.58 -18.89 -15.21
N SER A 265 6.30 -17.73 -14.61
CA SER A 265 6.17 -16.44 -15.31
C SER A 265 7.34 -15.49 -15.05
N LEU A 266 8.47 -15.97 -14.50
CA LEU A 266 9.59 -15.12 -14.05
C LEU A 266 10.05 -14.08 -15.08
N GLY A 267 10.15 -14.46 -16.36
CA GLY A 267 10.56 -13.53 -17.41
C GLY A 267 9.56 -12.38 -17.63
N ALA A 268 8.25 -12.65 -17.52
CA ALA A 268 7.23 -11.61 -17.58
C ALA A 268 7.26 -10.73 -16.32
N LEU A 269 7.44 -11.34 -15.15
CA LEU A 269 7.50 -10.62 -13.88
C LEU A 269 8.72 -9.72 -13.76
N ALA A 270 9.89 -10.21 -14.21
CA ALA A 270 11.11 -9.41 -14.28
C ALA A 270 10.95 -8.22 -15.21
N ALA A 271 10.34 -8.40 -16.39
CA ALA A 271 10.08 -7.30 -17.33
C ALA A 271 9.05 -6.30 -16.78
N PHE A 272 7.97 -6.78 -16.16
CA PHE A 272 6.97 -5.96 -15.50
C PHE A 272 7.58 -5.16 -14.35
N GLY A 273 8.39 -5.81 -13.54
CA GLY A 273 9.11 -5.20 -12.42
C GLY A 273 10.13 -4.17 -12.87
N ALA A 274 10.96 -4.48 -13.86
CA ALA A 274 11.93 -3.54 -14.42
C ALA A 274 11.25 -2.24 -14.89
N VAL A 275 10.22 -2.35 -15.72
CA VAL A 275 9.50 -1.17 -16.24
C VAL A 275 8.81 -0.41 -15.10
N SER A 276 8.16 -1.12 -14.17
CA SER A 276 7.50 -0.48 -13.02
C SER A 276 8.50 0.23 -12.12
N GLY A 277 9.66 -0.36 -11.85
CA GLY A 277 10.73 0.22 -11.05
C GLY A 277 11.27 1.52 -11.65
N PHE A 278 11.48 1.55 -12.98
CA PHE A 278 11.89 2.78 -13.66
C PHE A 278 10.83 3.86 -13.63
N LEU A 279 9.55 3.50 -13.85
CA LEU A 279 8.45 4.45 -13.78
C LEU A 279 8.24 5.00 -12.36
N PHE A 280 8.50 4.20 -11.33
CA PHE A 280 8.50 4.65 -9.93
C PHE A 280 9.60 5.68 -9.64
N GLY A 281 10.73 5.59 -10.35
CA GLY A 281 11.82 6.56 -10.26
C GLY A 281 11.48 7.94 -10.84
N VAL A 282 10.36 8.08 -11.57
CA VAL A 282 9.91 9.38 -12.10
C VAL A 282 9.31 10.20 -10.95
N PRO A 283 9.90 11.37 -10.60
CA PRO A 283 9.38 12.20 -9.51
C PRO A 283 7.93 12.58 -9.72
N VAL A 284 7.16 12.66 -8.63
CA VAL A 284 5.72 13.02 -8.59
C VAL A 284 4.81 11.98 -9.24
N ILE A 285 5.05 11.61 -10.50
CA ILE A 285 4.25 10.66 -11.28
C ILE A 285 4.37 9.25 -10.71
N GLY A 286 5.59 8.82 -10.37
CA GLY A 286 5.88 7.50 -9.82
C GLY A 286 5.03 7.21 -8.58
N PRO A 287 5.22 7.95 -7.48
CA PRO A 287 4.48 7.68 -6.24
C PRO A 287 2.95 7.78 -6.38
N LEU A 288 2.44 8.76 -7.13
CA LEU A 288 1.00 9.03 -7.20
C LEU A 288 0.25 8.09 -8.15
N LEU A 289 0.83 7.78 -9.31
CA LEU A 289 0.14 7.07 -10.38
C LEU A 289 0.67 5.66 -10.58
N MET A 290 1.94 5.40 -10.26
CA MET A 290 2.55 4.12 -10.60
C MET A 290 2.02 2.99 -9.73
N LEU A 291 1.74 3.20 -8.44
CA LEU A 291 1.16 2.15 -7.59
C LEU A 291 -0.21 1.65 -8.09
N PRO A 292 -1.22 2.52 -8.32
CA PRO A 292 -2.50 2.07 -8.88
C PRO A 292 -2.35 1.54 -10.32
N SER A 293 -1.45 2.10 -11.12
CA SER A 293 -1.19 1.62 -12.49
C SER A 293 -0.54 0.23 -12.50
N ALA A 294 0.43 -0.03 -11.62
CA ALA A 294 1.07 -1.33 -11.45
C ALA A 294 0.06 -2.36 -10.93
N SER A 295 -0.79 -1.97 -9.98
CA SER A 295 -1.89 -2.82 -9.49
C SER A 295 -2.81 -3.28 -10.62
N LEU A 296 -3.29 -2.35 -11.47
CA LEU A 296 -4.12 -2.67 -12.62
C LEU A 296 -3.36 -3.48 -13.68
N GLY A 297 -2.10 -3.10 -13.95
CA GLY A 297 -1.23 -3.78 -14.90
C GLY A 297 -0.93 -5.22 -14.49
N GLY A 298 -0.70 -5.47 -13.20
CA GLY A 298 -0.51 -6.80 -12.63
C GLY A 298 -1.74 -7.67 -12.83
N THR A 299 -2.94 -7.13 -12.59
CA THR A 299 -4.20 -7.83 -12.86
C THR A 299 -4.36 -8.19 -14.34
N TRP A 300 -4.08 -7.24 -15.24
CA TRP A 300 -4.08 -7.50 -16.68
C TRP A 300 -3.08 -8.59 -17.05
N LEU A 301 -1.88 -8.55 -16.48
CA LEU A 301 -0.82 -9.51 -16.75
C LEU A 301 -1.21 -10.91 -16.29
N VAL A 302 -1.82 -11.04 -15.09
CA VAL A 302 -2.38 -12.32 -14.61
C VAL A 302 -3.42 -12.82 -15.59
N ALA A 303 -4.42 -12.01 -15.94
CA ALA A 303 -5.46 -12.40 -16.89
C ALA A 303 -4.88 -12.82 -18.26
N LYS A 304 -3.80 -12.17 -18.71
CA LYS A 304 -3.17 -12.46 -20.00
C LYS A 304 -2.35 -13.75 -19.99
N LEU A 305 -1.68 -14.04 -18.87
CA LEU A 305 -0.82 -15.23 -18.71
C LEU A 305 -1.62 -16.46 -18.26
N ASP A 306 -2.71 -16.26 -17.53
CA ASP A 306 -3.60 -17.31 -17.04
C ASP A 306 -4.61 -17.73 -18.12
N LYS A 307 -4.17 -18.64 -19.00
CA LYS A 307 -5.05 -19.23 -20.01
C LYS A 307 -6.08 -20.23 -19.44
N SER A 308 -5.95 -20.61 -18.17
CA SER A 308 -6.81 -21.61 -17.52
C SER A 308 -8.26 -21.12 -17.42
N ALA A 309 -8.46 -19.84 -17.14
CA ALA A 309 -9.79 -19.21 -17.08
C ALA A 309 -10.52 -19.28 -18.43
N LEU A 310 -9.82 -19.02 -19.53
CA LEU A 310 -10.37 -19.11 -20.89
C LEU A 310 -10.68 -20.56 -21.30
N ALA A 311 -9.91 -21.53 -20.79
CA ALA A 311 -10.15 -22.95 -21.04
C ALA A 311 -11.37 -23.51 -20.29
N GLY A 312 -11.72 -22.92 -19.13
CA GLY A 312 -12.92 -23.29 -18.36
C GLY A 312 -14.22 -22.89 -19.05
N GLU A 313 -14.31 -21.68 -19.60
CA GLU A 313 -15.49 -21.20 -20.34
C GLU A 313 -15.72 -21.96 -21.64
N ALA A 314 -14.64 -22.29 -22.37
CA ALA A 314 -14.73 -23.10 -23.59
C ALA A 314 -15.29 -24.51 -23.31
N ARG A 315 -14.98 -25.09 -22.14
CA ARG A 315 -15.51 -26.40 -21.71
C ARG A 315 -16.91 -26.32 -21.11
N GLY A 316 -17.27 -25.21 -20.46
CA GLY A 316 -18.61 -24.98 -19.91
C GLY A 316 -19.68 -24.72 -20.96
N ASN A 317 -19.32 -24.14 -22.11
CA ASN A 317 -20.26 -23.92 -23.23
C ASN A 317 -20.52 -25.18 -24.07
N ASP A 318 -19.69 -26.21 -23.97
CA ASP A 318 -19.85 -27.50 -24.69
C ASP A 318 -20.78 -28.48 -23.93
N HIS A 319 -21.26 -28.11 -22.74
CA HIS A 319 -22.18 -28.89 -21.92
C HIS A 319 -23.54 -28.20 -21.68
N ARG A 320 -23.85 -27.13 -22.44
CA ARG A 320 -25.24 -26.69 -22.57
C ARG A 320 -25.95 -27.69 -23.47
N ASP A 321 -26.61 -28.63 -22.80
CA ASP A 321 -27.47 -29.68 -23.34
C ASP A 321 -28.36 -29.13 -24.47
N PRO A 322 -28.18 -29.53 -25.75
CA PRO A 322 -29.03 -29.08 -26.85
C PRO A 322 -30.47 -29.63 -26.75
N GLY A 323 -30.79 -30.40 -25.71
CA GLY A 323 -32.07 -31.07 -25.51
C GLY A 323 -33.14 -30.33 -24.68
N ALA A 324 -32.89 -29.11 -24.20
CA ALA A 324 -33.87 -28.37 -23.39
C ALA A 324 -34.65 -27.30 -24.20
N LEU A 325 -35.49 -27.79 -25.12
CA LEU A 325 -36.75 -27.17 -25.56
C LEU A 325 -37.76 -28.34 -25.68
N PRO A 326 -39.02 -28.21 -25.25
CA PRO A 326 -39.84 -26.99 -25.23
C PRO A 326 -40.20 -26.43 -23.86
#